data_AF-A0A3S3M9A0-F1
#
_entry.id   AF-A0A3S3M9A0-F1
#
_cell.length_a   1.000
_cell.length_b   1.000
_cell.length_c   1.000
_cell.angle_alpha   90.00
_cell.angle_beta   90.00
_cell.angle_gamma   90.00
#
_symmetry.space_group_name_H-M   'P 1'
#
loop_
_entity.id
_entity.type
_entity.pdbx_description
1 polymer ?
#
loop_
_entity_poly.entity_id
_entity_poly.type
_entity_poly.pdbx_seq_one_letter_code
_entity_poly.pdbx_strand_id
1 'polypeptide(L)'
;MTVNLASFLYLVSGILFILALRGLSHPTTSRQGNLYGMIGMGIAIATTLALATPSVGRFGLIVLGLAIGGGIGAVTARRIAMTSMPQLVAAFHSLVGFAAVMVAAAAIYAPESFGIGTAGDIHAQALVEMSLGVAIGAITFTGSVIAFLKLDGRMSGKPIMIGGRHLINIVLGVALVVLIVLLVTTESKLVFWLIVAASLVLGVLLIIPIGGADMPVVVSMLNSYSGWAAAALGFTLGNLALIITGALVGSSGAILSYIMCKGMNRSFISVILGGFGGETAAAADDGIERTVKQGSADDAAYLMMNAQKVIIVPGYGMAVAQAQHALREMADKLKANGVEVKYAIHPVAGRMPGHMNVLLAEANVPYDEVFELEDINSEFAQADVAYVIGA
;
A
#
# COMPACT_ATOMS: atom_id res chain seq x y z
N MET A 1 22.63 -7.83 26.77
CA MET A 1 23.25 -7.89 25.43
C MET A 1 24.11 -6.64 25.23
N THR A 2 25.23 -6.70 24.53
CA THR A 2 26.04 -5.49 24.26
C THR A 2 25.39 -4.65 23.15
N VAL A 3 25.58 -3.32 23.19
CA VAL A 3 25.06 -2.40 22.16
C VAL A 3 25.57 -2.77 20.77
N ASN A 4 26.86 -3.13 20.65
CA ASN A 4 27.46 -3.53 19.38
C ASN A 4 26.81 -4.78 18.78
N LEU A 5 26.50 -5.78 19.61
CA LEU A 5 25.81 -6.98 19.15
C LEU A 5 24.37 -6.67 18.73
N ALA A 6 23.69 -5.79 19.46
CA ALA A 6 22.33 -5.35 19.11
C ALA A 6 22.30 -4.64 17.75
N SER A 7 23.20 -3.68 17.53
CA SER A 7 23.35 -2.96 16.26
C SER A 7 23.68 -3.89 15.10
N PHE A 8 24.55 -4.89 15.32
CA PHE A 8 24.84 -5.91 14.32
C PHE A 8 23.61 -6.75 13.97
N LEU A 9 22.83 -7.21 14.96
CA LEU A 9 21.61 -7.98 14.70
C LEU A 9 20.53 -7.14 14.01
N TYR A 10 20.41 -5.85 14.33
CA TYR A 10 19.54 -4.93 13.60
C TYR A 10 19.97 -4.76 12.15
N LEU A 11 21.28 -4.69 11.88
CA LEU A 11 21.82 -4.67 10.52
C LEU A 11 21.48 -5.97 9.77
N VAL A 12 21.66 -7.13 10.40
CA VAL A 12 21.28 -8.44 9.83
C VAL A 12 19.78 -8.46 9.50
N SER A 13 18.92 -7.98 10.41
CA SER A 13 17.49 -7.85 10.14
C SER A 13 17.21 -6.93 8.95
N GLY A 14 17.88 -5.78 8.85
CA GLY A 14 17.75 -4.86 7.73
C GLY A 14 18.13 -5.52 6.39
N ILE A 15 19.23 -6.27 6.35
CA ILE A 15 19.65 -7.03 5.17
C ILE A 15 18.60 -8.08 4.79
N LEU A 16 18.04 -8.80 5.77
CA LEU A 16 16.98 -9.78 5.51
C LEU A 16 15.71 -9.14 4.95
N PHE A 17 15.34 -7.92 5.37
CA PHE A 17 14.22 -7.19 4.77
C PHE A 17 14.50 -6.76 3.32
N ILE A 18 15.74 -6.38 3.00
CA ILE A 18 16.15 -6.11 1.61
C ILE A 18 16.04 -7.39 0.77
N LEU A 19 16.54 -8.50 1.28
CA LEU A 19 16.45 -9.80 0.61
C LEU A 19 15.00 -10.29 0.50
N ALA A 20 14.13 -9.92 1.44
CA ALA A 20 12.70 -10.22 1.37
C ALA A 20 12.06 -9.54 0.16
N LEU A 21 12.26 -8.22 -0.01
CA LEU A 21 11.75 -7.52 -1.20
C LEU A 21 12.33 -8.04 -2.51
N ARG A 22 13.64 -8.33 -2.53
CA ARG A 22 14.28 -8.93 -3.71
C ARG A 22 13.70 -10.31 -4.02
N GLY A 23 13.41 -11.12 -3.01
CA GLY A 23 12.79 -12.43 -3.22
C GLY A 23 11.36 -12.32 -3.76
N LEU A 24 10.62 -11.30 -3.33
CA LEU A 24 9.25 -11.03 -3.78
C LEU A 24 9.15 -10.50 -5.21
N SER A 25 10.26 -10.04 -5.82
CA SER A 25 10.24 -9.52 -7.19
C SER A 25 10.17 -10.63 -8.26
N HIS A 26 10.23 -11.91 -7.88
CA HIS A 26 10.14 -13.02 -8.82
C HIS A 26 9.30 -14.18 -8.23
N PRO A 27 8.37 -14.79 -9.00
CA PRO A 27 7.51 -15.86 -8.50
C PRO A 27 8.28 -17.04 -7.89
N THR A 28 9.38 -17.46 -8.50
CA THR A 28 10.20 -18.60 -8.05
C THR A 28 10.89 -18.37 -6.71
N THR A 29 11.25 -17.13 -6.37
CA THR A 29 11.92 -16.77 -5.11
C THR A 29 10.98 -16.18 -4.07
N SER A 30 9.71 -15.95 -4.42
CA SER A 30 8.72 -15.27 -3.58
C SER A 30 8.58 -15.89 -2.17
N ARG A 31 8.54 -17.22 -2.09
CA ARG A 31 8.47 -17.96 -0.82
C ARG A 31 9.71 -17.77 0.04
N GLN A 32 10.89 -17.80 -0.58
CA GLN A 32 12.16 -17.56 0.10
C GLN A 32 12.27 -16.11 0.59
N GLY A 33 11.81 -15.14 -0.22
CA GLY A 33 11.70 -13.74 0.19
C GLY A 33 10.83 -13.57 1.43
N ASN A 34 9.64 -14.19 1.45
CA ASN A 34 8.76 -14.15 2.62
C ASN A 34 9.41 -14.77 3.86
N LEU A 35 10.15 -15.87 3.71
CA LEU A 35 10.91 -16.48 4.80
C LEU A 35 11.98 -15.52 5.37
N TYR A 36 12.73 -14.81 4.51
CA TYR A 36 13.68 -13.80 4.97
C TYR A 36 13.01 -12.68 5.77
N GLY A 37 11.83 -12.23 5.33
CA GLY A 37 11.04 -11.24 6.07
C GLY A 37 10.65 -11.74 7.47
N MET A 38 10.16 -12.98 7.58
CA MET A 38 9.80 -13.58 8.87
C MET A 38 10.99 -13.73 9.81
N ILE A 39 12.14 -14.21 9.30
CA ILE A 39 13.36 -14.36 10.09
C ILE A 39 13.89 -12.99 10.54
N GLY A 40 13.91 -12.01 9.63
CA GLY A 40 14.33 -10.64 9.95
C GLY A 40 13.49 -10.03 11.08
N MET A 41 12.16 -10.12 10.97
CA MET A 41 11.25 -9.65 12.02
C MET A 41 11.48 -10.37 13.36
N GLY A 42 11.68 -11.69 13.33
CA GLY A 42 12.00 -12.47 14.52
C GLY A 42 13.28 -12.00 15.21
N ILE A 43 14.35 -11.75 14.43
CA ILE A 43 15.61 -11.20 14.93
C ILE A 43 15.39 -9.82 15.55
N ALA A 44 14.73 -8.89 14.84
CA ALA A 44 14.49 -7.53 15.35
C ALA A 44 13.75 -7.51 16.69
N ILE A 45 12.67 -8.31 16.83
CA ILE A 45 11.91 -8.42 18.07
C ILE A 45 12.78 -9.01 19.19
N ALA A 46 13.46 -10.13 18.92
CA ALA A 46 14.31 -10.79 19.91
C ALA A 46 15.46 -9.89 20.38
N THR A 47 16.12 -9.19 19.46
CA THR A 47 17.16 -8.20 19.76
C THR A 47 16.62 -7.07 20.64
N THR A 48 15.45 -6.52 20.32
CA THR A 48 14.83 -5.44 21.11
C THR A 48 14.54 -5.90 22.55
N LEU A 49 13.96 -7.10 22.71
CA LEU A 49 13.66 -7.66 24.03
C LEU A 49 14.92 -7.96 24.85
N ALA A 50 15.95 -8.51 24.21
CA ALA A 50 17.22 -8.82 24.85
C ALA A 50 18.03 -7.57 25.24
N LEU A 51 17.80 -6.43 24.57
CA LEU A 51 18.41 -5.15 24.90
C LEU A 51 17.65 -4.44 26.03
N ALA A 52 16.32 -4.42 25.96
CA ALA A 52 15.46 -3.71 26.90
C ALA A 52 15.39 -4.37 28.29
N THR A 53 15.65 -5.67 28.40
CA THR A 53 15.60 -6.46 29.64
C THR A 53 14.39 -6.10 30.53
N PRO A 54 13.15 -6.19 30.03
CA PRO A 54 11.96 -5.77 30.76
C PRO A 54 11.76 -6.63 32.02
N SER A 55 11.22 -6.04 33.08
CA SER A 55 10.76 -6.80 34.25
C SER A 55 9.68 -7.81 33.85
N VAL A 56 9.49 -8.88 34.63
CA VAL A 56 8.52 -9.95 34.33
C VAL A 56 7.13 -9.40 34.01
N GLY A 57 6.65 -8.41 34.77
CA GLY A 57 5.37 -7.76 34.50
C GLY A 57 5.31 -7.03 33.16
N ARG A 58 6.34 -6.25 32.80
CA ARG A 58 6.41 -5.55 31.51
C ARG A 58 6.57 -6.53 30.34
N PHE A 59 7.36 -7.58 30.54
CA PHE A 59 7.50 -8.66 29.57
C PHE A 59 6.14 -9.33 29.29
N GLY A 60 5.38 -9.64 30.34
CA GLY A 60 4.02 -10.17 30.22
C GLY A 60 3.08 -9.27 29.42
N LEU A 61 3.14 -7.95 29.63
CA LEU A 61 2.35 -6.98 28.84
C LEU A 61 2.75 -6.95 27.37
N ILE A 62 4.06 -7.03 27.06
CA ILE A 62 4.55 -7.06 25.67
C ILE A 62 4.07 -8.34 24.97
N VAL A 63 4.23 -9.50 25.60
CA VAL A 63 3.78 -10.79 25.05
C VAL A 63 2.27 -10.79 24.85
N LEU A 64 1.50 -10.27 25.81
CA LEU A 64 0.05 -10.15 25.69
C LEU A 64 -0.35 -9.26 24.51
N GLY A 65 0.30 -8.11 24.33
CA GLY A 65 0.06 -7.22 23.19
C GLY A 65 0.37 -7.89 21.85
N LEU A 66 1.51 -8.59 21.75
CA LEU A 66 1.89 -9.35 20.56
C LEU A 66 0.89 -10.49 20.26
N ALA A 67 0.43 -11.20 21.30
CA ALA A 67 -0.53 -12.29 21.16
C ALA A 67 -1.90 -11.79 20.69
N ILE A 68 -2.40 -10.68 21.25
CA ILE A 68 -3.67 -10.08 20.85
C ILE A 68 -3.58 -9.55 19.42
N GLY A 69 -2.60 -8.68 19.14
CA GLY A 69 -2.43 -8.07 17.82
C GLY A 69 -2.13 -9.09 16.72
N GLY A 70 -1.17 -9.99 16.98
CA GLY A 70 -0.80 -11.08 16.07
C GLY A 70 -1.93 -12.08 15.87
N GLY A 71 -2.69 -12.41 16.92
CA GLY A 71 -3.85 -13.29 16.85
C GLY A 71 -4.97 -12.71 15.98
N ILE A 72 -5.38 -11.46 16.23
CA ILE A 72 -6.38 -10.77 15.41
C ILE A 72 -5.92 -10.66 13.95
N GLY A 73 -4.66 -10.28 13.73
CA GLY A 73 -4.07 -10.19 12.40
C GLY A 73 -4.08 -11.53 11.66
N ALA A 74 -3.66 -12.61 12.32
CA ALA A 74 -3.62 -13.95 11.73
C ALA A 74 -5.02 -14.48 11.38
N VAL A 75 -6.01 -14.27 12.25
CA VAL A 75 -7.40 -14.69 11.98
C VAL A 75 -7.99 -13.89 10.82
N THR A 76 -7.77 -12.57 10.80
CA THR A 76 -8.29 -11.68 9.75
C THR A 76 -7.68 -12.02 8.39
N ALA A 77 -6.35 -12.17 8.33
CA ALA A 77 -5.63 -12.50 7.09
C ALA A 77 -6.02 -13.88 6.52
N ARG A 78 -6.40 -14.85 7.36
CA ARG A 78 -6.84 -16.17 6.91
C ARG A 78 -8.29 -16.22 6.40
N ARG A 79 -9.12 -15.24 6.77
CA ARG A 79 -10.56 -15.25 6.48
C ARG A 79 -10.99 -14.23 5.42
N ILE A 80 -10.13 -13.27 5.08
CA ILE A 80 -10.42 -12.24 4.07
C ILE A 80 -10.55 -12.89 2.68
N ALA A 81 -11.51 -12.44 1.88
CA ALA A 81 -11.59 -12.81 0.47
C ALA A 81 -10.53 -12.04 -0.34
N MET A 82 -9.96 -12.65 -1.38
CA MET A 82 -8.92 -12.03 -2.21
C MET A 82 -9.40 -10.76 -2.92
N THR A 83 -10.69 -10.68 -3.26
CA THR A 83 -11.31 -9.46 -3.82
C THR A 83 -11.34 -8.28 -2.84
N SER A 84 -11.29 -8.55 -1.54
CA SER A 84 -11.26 -7.57 -0.45
C SER A 84 -9.84 -7.28 0.04
N MET A 85 -8.81 -7.77 -0.67
CA MET A 85 -7.42 -7.50 -0.30
C MET A 85 -7.06 -5.99 -0.31
N PRO A 86 -7.55 -5.14 -1.25
CA PRO A 86 -7.18 -3.72 -1.26
C PRO A 86 -7.55 -2.97 0.02
N GLN A 87 -8.74 -3.19 0.55
CA GLN A 87 -9.21 -2.57 1.78
C GLN A 87 -8.47 -3.10 3.01
N LEU A 88 -8.13 -4.40 3.05
CA LEU A 88 -7.32 -4.95 4.14
C LEU A 88 -5.93 -4.30 4.18
N VAL A 89 -5.31 -4.12 3.02
CA VAL A 89 -4.02 -3.41 2.90
C VAL A 89 -4.15 -1.97 3.40
N ALA A 90 -5.20 -1.24 3.02
CA ALA A 90 -5.46 0.10 3.55
C ALA A 90 -5.61 0.08 5.09
N ALA A 91 -6.37 -0.87 5.63
CA ALA A 91 -6.56 -1.00 7.08
C ALA A 91 -5.23 -1.26 7.82
N PHE A 92 -4.34 -2.10 7.30
CA PHE A 92 -3.04 -2.35 7.94
C PHE A 92 -2.15 -1.10 7.99
N HIS A 93 -2.12 -0.29 6.93
CA HIS A 93 -1.37 0.97 6.96
C HIS A 93 -1.90 1.95 8.01
N SER A 94 -3.22 1.92 8.28
CA SER A 94 -3.77 2.72 9.37
C SER A 94 -3.17 2.32 10.72
N LEU A 95 -3.04 1.02 10.99
CA LEU A 95 -2.46 0.52 12.23
C LEU A 95 -0.97 0.87 12.36
N VAL A 96 -0.21 0.88 11.26
CA VAL A 96 1.19 1.34 11.25
C VAL A 96 1.26 2.83 11.61
N GLY A 97 0.40 3.66 11.02
CA GLY A 97 0.32 5.09 11.36
C GLY A 97 -0.06 5.33 12.83
N PHE A 98 -1.02 4.56 13.36
CA PHE A 98 -1.41 4.64 14.76
C PHE A 98 -0.27 4.20 15.70
N ALA A 99 0.44 3.12 15.36
CA ALA A 99 1.60 2.67 16.11
C ALA A 99 2.70 3.74 16.15
N ALA A 100 2.95 4.44 15.03
CA ALA A 100 3.89 5.56 14.99
C ALA A 100 3.49 6.68 15.97
N VAL A 101 2.20 7.03 16.04
CA VAL A 101 1.70 8.02 17.00
C VAL A 101 1.91 7.56 18.45
N MET A 102 1.64 6.29 18.75
CA MET A 102 1.85 5.74 20.09
C MET A 102 3.33 5.65 20.47
N VAL A 103 4.22 5.33 19.54
CA VAL A 103 5.67 5.31 19.76
C VAL A 103 6.20 6.71 20.02
N ALA A 104 5.77 7.70 19.23
CA ALA A 104 6.13 9.11 19.46
C ALA A 104 5.61 9.61 20.81
N ALA A 105 4.38 9.24 21.17
CA ALA A 105 3.83 9.55 22.50
C ALA A 105 4.66 8.88 23.60
N ALA A 106 5.06 7.62 23.45
CA ALA A 106 5.95 6.99 24.43
C ALA A 106 7.29 7.75 24.55
N ALA A 107 7.88 8.18 23.43
CA ALA A 107 9.16 8.89 23.40
C ALA A 107 9.11 10.25 24.12
N ILE A 108 8.07 11.06 23.91
CA ILE A 108 7.96 12.36 24.59
C ILE A 108 7.60 12.24 26.09
N TYR A 109 6.92 11.17 26.50
CA TYR A 109 6.56 10.96 27.91
C TYR A 109 7.65 10.26 28.72
N ALA A 110 8.57 9.54 28.07
CA ALA A 110 9.66 8.81 28.71
C ALA A 110 10.97 8.94 27.91
N PRO A 111 11.50 10.17 27.69
CA PRO A 111 12.67 10.40 26.85
C PRO A 111 13.92 9.66 27.34
N GLU A 112 14.06 9.48 28.65
CA GLU A 112 15.20 8.75 29.25
C GLU A 112 15.20 7.28 28.85
N SER A 113 14.02 6.69 28.68
CA SER A 113 13.88 5.27 28.30
C SER A 113 14.34 4.99 26.87
N PHE A 114 14.39 6.02 26.03
CA PHE A 114 14.83 5.94 24.64
C PHE A 114 16.19 6.60 24.41
N GLY A 115 16.83 7.13 25.45
CA GLY A 115 18.15 7.77 25.35
C GLY A 115 18.14 9.09 24.57
N ILE A 116 17.01 9.79 24.53
CA ILE A 116 16.83 11.03 23.76
C ILE A 116 16.90 12.30 24.59
N GLY A 117 17.31 12.19 25.86
CA GLY A 117 17.40 13.30 26.81
C GLY A 117 16.58 13.02 28.07
N THR A 118 16.25 14.09 28.81
CA THR A 118 15.41 14.02 30.01
C THR A 118 14.17 14.90 29.86
N ALA A 119 13.14 14.70 30.67
CA ALA A 119 11.96 15.56 30.61
C ALA A 119 12.32 17.03 30.91
N GLY A 120 12.12 17.93 29.93
CA GLY A 120 12.51 19.34 30.00
C GLY A 120 13.88 19.65 29.38
N ASP A 121 14.59 18.63 28.89
CA ASP A 121 15.86 18.74 28.15
C ASP A 121 15.98 17.55 27.17
N ILE A 122 15.06 17.48 26.22
CA ILE A 122 15.06 16.49 25.13
C ILE A 122 15.92 17.02 23.99
N HIS A 123 16.75 16.17 23.39
CA HIS A 123 17.57 16.56 22.24
C HIS A 123 16.70 17.15 21.12
N ALA A 124 17.00 18.38 20.70
CA ALA A 124 16.24 19.08 19.67
C ALA A 124 16.12 18.28 18.36
N GLN A 125 17.16 17.53 17.98
CA GLN A 125 17.13 16.61 16.85
C GLN A 125 16.03 15.55 16.99
N ALA A 126 15.95 14.88 18.14
CA ALA A 126 14.95 13.87 18.41
C ALA A 126 13.53 14.46 18.41
N LEU A 127 13.35 15.69 18.90
CA LEU A 127 12.08 16.41 18.81
C LEU A 127 11.65 16.65 17.36
N VAL A 128 12.56 17.08 16.49
CA VAL A 128 12.26 17.29 15.05
C VAL A 128 11.87 15.97 14.38
N GLU A 129 12.69 14.93 14.53
CA GLU A 129 12.48 13.62 13.93
C GLU A 129 11.16 12.98 14.41
N MET A 130 10.90 13.05 15.73
CA MET A 130 9.67 12.54 16.34
C MET A 130 8.45 13.29 15.84
N SER A 131 8.55 14.62 15.70
CA SER A 131 7.43 15.46 15.24
C SER A 131 7.07 15.18 13.78
N LEU A 132 8.06 14.92 12.93
CA LEU A 132 7.84 14.48 11.55
C LEU A 132 7.21 13.08 11.53
N GLY A 133 7.76 12.14 12.31
CA GLY A 133 7.25 10.77 12.40
C GLY A 133 5.79 10.70 12.85
N VAL A 134 5.43 11.44 13.91
CA VAL A 134 4.06 11.50 14.42
C VAL A 134 3.09 12.19 13.45
N ALA A 135 3.52 13.27 12.80
CA ALA A 135 2.68 13.98 11.83
C ALA A 135 2.37 13.09 10.62
N ILE A 136 3.39 12.45 10.04
CA ILE A 136 3.23 11.53 8.91
C ILE A 136 2.40 10.31 9.34
N GLY A 137 2.66 9.75 10.54
CA GLY A 137 1.92 8.62 11.09
C GLY A 137 0.43 8.92 11.30
N ALA A 138 0.08 10.08 11.84
CA ALA A 138 -1.31 10.49 12.05
C ALA A 138 -2.06 10.78 10.72
N ILE A 139 -1.38 11.40 9.75
CA ILE A 139 -1.92 11.56 8.37
C ILE A 139 -2.17 10.18 7.77
N THR A 140 -1.22 9.25 7.91
CA THR A 140 -1.35 7.88 7.41
C THR A 140 -2.53 7.17 8.05
N PHE A 141 -2.67 7.24 9.38
CA PHE A 141 -3.75 6.59 10.11
C PHE A 141 -5.12 6.99 9.55
N THR A 142 -5.42 8.28 9.55
CA THR A 142 -6.73 8.78 9.10
C THR A 142 -6.93 8.65 7.60
N GLY A 143 -5.91 8.94 6.80
CA GLY A 143 -5.96 8.76 5.36
C GLY A 143 -6.27 7.31 4.96
N SER A 144 -5.63 6.35 5.62
CA SER A 144 -5.85 4.92 5.42
C SER A 144 -7.24 4.46 5.89
N VAL A 145 -7.78 5.04 6.97
CA VAL A 145 -9.16 4.79 7.38
C VAL A 145 -10.16 5.26 6.32
N ILE A 146 -9.98 6.46 5.76
CA ILE A 146 -10.85 6.95 4.67
C ILE A 146 -10.72 6.07 3.43
N ALA A 147 -9.49 5.68 3.04
CA ALA A 147 -9.27 4.77 1.91
C ALA A 147 -9.95 3.40 2.13
N PHE A 148 -9.82 2.83 3.34
CA PHE A 148 -10.53 1.60 3.73
C PHE A 148 -12.05 1.75 3.57
N LEU A 149 -12.63 2.81 4.15
CA LEU A 149 -14.09 3.02 4.13
C LEU A 149 -14.62 3.17 2.70
N LYS A 150 -13.87 3.82 1.80
CA LYS A 150 -14.23 3.98 0.38
C LYS A 150 -14.12 2.67 -0.39
N LEU A 151 -13.07 1.89 -0.16
CA LEU A 151 -12.87 0.61 -0.84
C LEU A 151 -13.88 -0.45 -0.40
N ASP A 152 -14.24 -0.46 0.89
CA ASP A 152 -15.26 -1.34 1.50
C ASP A 152 -16.71 -0.92 1.17
N GLY A 153 -16.90 0.28 0.60
CA GLY A 153 -18.22 0.78 0.23
C GLY A 153 -19.05 1.35 1.38
N ARG A 154 -18.52 1.39 2.61
CA ARG A 154 -19.14 2.10 3.76
C ARG A 154 -19.14 3.61 3.58
N MET A 155 -18.24 4.13 2.77
CA MET A 155 -18.21 5.52 2.30
C MET A 155 -18.36 5.54 0.78
N SER A 156 -19.06 6.55 0.26
CA SER A 156 -19.17 6.76 -1.19
C SER A 156 -17.80 6.89 -1.85
N GLY A 157 -17.61 6.16 -2.95
CA GLY A 157 -16.43 6.31 -3.80
C GLY A 157 -16.40 7.61 -4.62
N LYS A 158 -17.48 8.40 -4.62
CA LYS A 158 -17.48 9.70 -5.32
C LYS A 158 -16.60 10.71 -4.58
N PRO A 159 -15.80 11.52 -5.27
CA PRO A 159 -15.10 12.67 -4.69
C PRO A 159 -16.03 13.55 -3.87
N ILE A 160 -15.70 13.80 -2.60
CA ILE A 160 -16.42 14.74 -1.75
C ILE A 160 -15.61 16.04 -1.74
N MET A 161 -16.12 17.06 -2.45
CA MET A 161 -15.42 18.33 -2.63
C MET A 161 -15.76 19.30 -1.50
N ILE A 162 -14.73 19.83 -0.85
CA ILE A 162 -14.86 20.85 0.20
C ILE A 162 -14.46 22.21 -0.38
N GLY A 163 -15.30 23.23 -0.18
CA GLY A 163 -15.02 24.60 -0.60
C GLY A 163 -13.71 25.11 0.03
N GLY A 164 -12.81 25.69 -0.77
CA GLY A 164 -11.54 26.21 -0.28
C GLY A 164 -10.53 25.15 0.21
N ARG A 165 -10.70 23.87 -0.12
CA ARG A 165 -9.83 22.76 0.37
C ARG A 165 -8.33 23.03 0.26
N HIS A 166 -7.88 23.66 -0.83
CA HIS A 166 -6.45 23.91 -1.05
C HIS A 166 -5.92 24.92 -0.03
N LEU A 167 -6.68 25.98 0.24
CA LEU A 167 -6.35 26.95 1.27
C LEU A 167 -6.34 26.31 2.66
N ILE A 168 -7.37 25.51 2.98
CA ILE A 168 -7.45 24.80 4.27
C ILE A 168 -6.24 23.88 4.46
N ASN A 169 -5.90 23.08 3.46
CA ASN A 169 -4.76 22.16 3.51
C ASN A 169 -3.42 22.91 3.65
N ILE A 170 -3.26 24.03 2.94
CA ILE A 170 -2.06 24.89 3.06
C ILE A 170 -1.97 25.47 4.47
N VAL A 171 -3.07 26.01 5.01
CA VAL A 171 -3.11 26.57 6.36
C VAL A 171 -2.77 25.50 7.40
N LEU A 172 -3.32 24.30 7.29
CA LEU A 172 -2.98 23.18 8.18
C LEU A 172 -1.52 22.75 8.03
N GLY A 173 -0.99 22.72 6.80
CA GLY A 173 0.43 22.42 6.56
C GLY A 173 1.37 23.44 7.20
N VAL A 174 1.09 24.74 7.05
CA VAL A 174 1.84 25.81 7.71
C VAL A 174 1.69 25.73 9.23
N ALA A 175 0.48 25.48 9.74
CA ALA A 175 0.24 25.32 11.17
C ALA A 175 1.04 24.14 11.74
N LEU A 176 1.16 23.02 11.01
CA LEU A 176 2.01 21.90 11.43
C LEU A 176 3.48 22.31 11.55
N VAL A 177 4.03 23.04 10.58
CA VAL A 177 5.41 23.55 10.65
C VAL A 177 5.61 24.45 11.88
N VAL A 178 4.67 25.37 12.13
CA VAL A 178 4.73 26.24 13.31
C VAL A 178 4.64 25.44 14.61
N LEU A 179 3.73 24.47 14.70
CA LEU A 179 3.58 23.61 15.88
C LEU A 179 4.82 22.76 16.12
N ILE A 180 5.51 22.27 15.07
CA ILE A 180 6.79 21.55 15.20
C ILE A 180 7.84 22.48 15.81
N VAL A 181 8.00 23.71 15.31
CA VAL A 181 8.95 24.68 15.87
C VAL A 181 8.61 24.99 17.34
N LEU A 182 7.32 25.14 17.66
CA LEU A 182 6.87 25.33 19.04
C LEU A 182 7.17 24.11 19.92
N LEU A 183 7.00 22.90 19.42
CA LEU A 183 7.31 21.69 20.19
C LEU A 183 8.82 21.59 20.48
N VAL A 184 9.66 21.86 19.48
CA VAL A 184 11.13 21.84 19.64
C VAL A 184 11.62 22.87 20.66
N THR A 185 10.92 24.00 20.79
CA THR A 185 11.31 25.09 21.71
C THR A 185 10.69 25.00 23.09
N THR A 186 9.53 24.34 23.23
CA THR A 186 8.76 24.31 24.49
C THR A 186 8.64 22.95 25.13
N GLU A 187 8.91 21.87 24.39
CA GLU A 187 8.65 20.47 24.80
C GLU A 187 7.21 20.21 25.28
N SER A 188 6.28 21.08 24.88
CA SER A 188 4.92 21.05 25.41
C SER A 188 4.16 19.83 24.88
N LYS A 189 3.75 18.96 25.80
CA LYS A 189 2.88 17.82 25.52
C LYS A 189 1.55 18.22 24.89
N LEU A 190 1.06 19.42 25.19
CA LEU A 190 -0.13 19.97 24.54
C LEU A 190 0.16 20.23 23.06
N VAL A 191 1.28 20.87 22.74
CA VAL A 191 1.69 21.14 21.35
C VAL A 191 1.88 19.84 20.58
N PHE A 192 2.47 18.82 21.20
CA PHE A 192 2.55 17.47 20.62
C PHE A 192 1.17 16.93 20.20
N TRP A 193 0.17 16.97 21.09
CA TRP A 193 -1.17 16.50 20.76
C TRP A 193 -1.91 17.41 19.77
N LEU A 194 -1.58 18.70 19.70
CA LEU A 194 -2.07 19.60 18.65
C LEU A 194 -1.50 19.23 17.27
N ILE A 195 -0.23 18.81 17.18
CA ILE A 195 0.36 18.26 15.95
C ILE A 195 -0.43 17.02 15.53
N VAL A 196 -0.65 16.08 16.47
CA VAL A 196 -1.44 14.86 16.21
C VAL A 196 -2.83 15.24 15.69
N ALA A 197 -3.57 16.10 16.40
CA ALA A 197 -4.92 16.49 16.01
C ALA A 197 -4.97 17.15 14.62
N ALA A 198 -4.05 18.09 14.34
CA ALA A 198 -3.97 18.75 13.05
C ALA A 198 -3.63 17.75 11.92
N SER A 199 -2.72 16.81 12.16
CA SER A 199 -2.35 15.76 11.21
C SER A 199 -3.46 14.75 10.97
N LEU A 200 -4.24 14.39 11.98
CA LEU A 200 -5.44 13.56 11.84
C LEU A 200 -6.48 14.24 10.94
N VAL A 201 -6.73 15.54 11.16
CA VAL A 201 -7.65 16.32 10.32
C VAL A 201 -7.12 16.41 8.89
N LEU A 202 -5.83 16.70 8.73
CA LEU A 202 -5.21 16.81 7.41
C LEU A 202 -5.27 15.49 6.63
N GLY A 203 -5.02 14.35 7.27
CA GLY A 203 -5.14 13.04 6.62
C GLY A 203 -6.55 12.76 6.11
N VAL A 204 -7.58 13.13 6.86
CA VAL A 204 -8.97 13.07 6.39
C VAL A 204 -9.19 13.98 5.17
N LEU A 205 -8.80 15.25 5.27
CA LEU A 205 -9.04 16.26 4.23
C LEU A 205 -8.28 16.00 2.92
N LEU A 206 -7.12 15.34 2.98
CA LEU A 206 -6.35 14.97 1.80
C LEU A 206 -7.00 13.82 1.01
N ILE A 207 -7.62 12.85 1.69
CA ILE A 207 -8.13 11.62 1.04
C ILE A 207 -9.63 11.68 0.67
N ILE A 208 -10.43 12.43 1.43
CA ILE A 208 -11.86 12.65 1.15
C ILE A 208 -12.16 13.11 -0.30
N PRO A 209 -11.40 14.03 -0.92
CA PRO A 209 -11.70 14.48 -2.28
C PRO A 209 -11.23 13.53 -3.39
N ILE A 210 -10.51 12.45 -3.07
CA ILE A 210 -9.99 11.53 -4.09
C ILE A 210 -11.06 10.49 -4.45
N GLY A 211 -11.22 10.17 -5.73
CA GLY A 211 -12.23 9.21 -6.20
C GLY A 211 -11.88 7.75 -5.91
N GLY A 212 -12.89 6.89 -5.83
CA GLY A 212 -12.78 5.45 -5.58
C GLY A 212 -11.87 4.72 -6.58
N ALA A 213 -11.88 5.15 -7.84
CA ALA A 213 -11.02 4.61 -8.90
C ALA A 213 -9.52 4.89 -8.66
N ASP A 214 -9.20 5.99 -7.97
CA ASP A 214 -7.82 6.41 -7.69
C ASP A 214 -7.32 5.92 -6.32
N MET A 215 -8.19 5.30 -5.52
CA MET A 215 -7.84 4.74 -4.22
C MET A 215 -6.64 3.78 -4.25
N PRO A 216 -6.41 2.95 -5.28
CA PRO A 216 -5.22 2.10 -5.32
C PRO A 216 -3.90 2.89 -5.23
N VAL A 217 -3.83 4.04 -5.92
CA VAL A 217 -2.67 4.94 -5.86
C VAL A 217 -2.54 5.55 -4.47
N VAL A 218 -3.66 5.96 -3.87
CA VAL A 218 -3.69 6.50 -2.51
C VAL A 218 -3.18 5.49 -1.49
N VAL A 219 -3.59 4.22 -1.59
CA VAL A 219 -3.11 3.17 -0.69
C VAL A 219 -1.60 2.97 -0.83
N SER A 220 -1.06 3.02 -2.04
CA SER A 220 0.39 2.95 -2.27
C SER A 220 1.14 4.17 -1.73
N MET A 221 0.57 5.36 -1.85
CA MET A 221 1.15 6.59 -1.29
C MET A 221 1.16 6.55 0.24
N LEU A 222 0.08 6.08 0.86
CA LEU A 222 -0.02 5.92 2.31
C LEU A 222 0.93 4.82 2.83
N ASN A 223 1.20 3.79 2.02
CA ASN A 223 2.28 2.85 2.29
C ASN A 223 3.64 3.56 2.36
N SER A 224 3.93 4.44 1.40
CA SER A 224 5.15 5.25 1.43
C SER A 224 5.24 6.09 2.71
N TYR A 225 4.15 6.77 3.09
CA TYR A 225 4.11 7.58 4.31
C TYR A 225 4.34 6.75 5.57
N SER A 226 3.77 5.55 5.65
CA SER A 226 4.01 4.63 6.76
C SER A 226 5.50 4.26 6.91
N GLY A 227 6.20 4.07 5.78
CA GLY A 227 7.64 3.83 5.76
C GLY A 227 8.46 5.03 6.24
N TRP A 228 8.13 6.24 5.75
CA TRP A 228 8.81 7.48 6.19
C TRP A 228 8.55 7.81 7.66
N ALA A 229 7.34 7.55 8.17
CA ALA A 229 7.05 7.67 9.59
C ALA A 229 7.89 6.71 10.44
N ALA A 230 8.02 5.46 10.00
CA ALA A 230 8.87 4.47 10.67
C ALA A 230 10.36 4.85 10.62
N ALA A 231 10.84 5.40 9.51
CA ALA A 231 12.22 5.86 9.37
C ALA A 231 12.52 7.06 10.30
N ALA A 232 11.62 8.05 10.34
CA ALA A 232 11.74 9.21 11.21
C ALA A 232 11.80 8.81 12.68
N LEU A 233 10.91 7.92 13.13
CA LEU A 233 10.97 7.36 14.48
C LEU A 233 12.20 6.46 14.69
N GLY A 234 12.67 5.79 13.65
CA GLY A 234 13.93 5.06 13.67
C GLY A 234 15.11 5.96 14.01
N PHE A 235 15.16 7.18 13.44
CA PHE A 235 16.16 8.19 13.80
C PHE A 235 15.99 8.66 15.24
N THR A 236 14.76 8.99 15.65
CA THR A 236 14.46 9.41 17.03
C THR A 236 14.98 8.39 18.04
N LEU A 237 14.78 7.10 17.76
CA LEU A 237 15.13 6.00 18.66
C LEU A 237 16.56 5.47 18.46
N GLY A 238 17.32 6.00 17.50
CA GLY A 238 18.63 5.45 17.13
C GLY A 238 18.58 3.99 16.66
N ASN A 239 17.47 3.54 16.08
CA ASN A 239 17.23 2.15 15.70
C ASN A 239 17.45 1.91 14.21
N LEU A 240 18.59 1.29 13.88
CA LEU A 240 18.98 0.99 12.49
C LEU A 240 17.97 0.12 11.74
N ALA A 241 17.32 -0.84 12.39
CA ALA A 241 16.34 -1.70 11.73
C ALA A 241 15.11 -0.89 11.28
N LEU A 242 14.62 0.03 12.12
CA LEU A 242 13.52 0.94 11.76
C LEU A 242 13.91 1.90 10.64
N ILE A 243 15.12 2.46 10.68
CA ILE A 243 15.63 3.37 9.64
C ILE A 243 15.69 2.65 8.29
N ILE A 244 16.36 1.49 8.24
CA ILE A 244 16.54 0.72 6.99
C ILE A 244 15.19 0.27 6.44
N THR A 245 14.36 -0.33 7.29
CA THR A 245 13.05 -0.87 6.86
C THR A 245 12.12 0.25 6.44
N GLY A 246 12.06 1.35 7.22
CA GLY A 246 11.23 2.51 6.91
C GLY A 246 11.60 3.16 5.59
N ALA A 247 12.88 3.40 5.33
CA ALA A 247 13.35 3.98 4.08
C ALA A 247 13.05 3.07 2.86
N LEU A 248 13.19 1.76 3.04
CA LEU A 248 12.92 0.76 2.01
C LEU A 248 11.42 0.67 1.67
N VAL A 249 10.54 0.65 2.68
CA VAL A 249 9.09 0.68 2.48
C VAL A 249 8.65 2.03 1.89
N GLY A 250 9.22 3.13 2.41
CA GLY A 250 8.94 4.49 1.97
C GLY A 250 9.25 4.70 0.50
N SER A 251 10.45 4.33 0.06
CA SER A 251 10.87 4.42 -1.35
C SER A 251 10.07 3.48 -2.27
N SER A 252 9.83 2.23 -1.85
CA SER A 252 9.03 1.27 -2.62
C SER A 252 7.60 1.77 -2.87
N GLY A 253 6.93 2.29 -1.84
CA GLY A 253 5.59 2.87 -1.99
C GLY A 253 5.56 4.08 -2.93
N ALA A 254 6.58 4.94 -2.87
CA ALA A 254 6.67 6.11 -3.76
C ALA A 254 6.86 5.70 -5.22
N ILE A 255 7.77 4.76 -5.49
CA ILE A 255 8.04 4.23 -6.84
C ILE A 255 6.78 3.55 -7.39
N LEU A 256 6.13 2.71 -6.59
CA LEU A 256 4.90 2.02 -7.00
C LEU A 256 3.78 3.03 -7.32
N SER A 257 3.58 4.04 -6.47
CA SER A 257 2.60 5.10 -6.73
C SER A 257 2.86 5.83 -8.05
N TYR A 258 4.13 6.11 -8.36
CA TYR A 258 4.51 6.73 -9.62
C TYR A 258 4.22 5.82 -10.83
N ILE A 259 4.60 4.54 -10.76
CA ILE A 259 4.35 3.55 -11.82
C ILE A 259 2.84 3.42 -12.08
N MET A 260 2.03 3.38 -11.03
CA MET A 260 0.57 3.33 -11.15
C MET A 260 0.01 4.59 -11.82
N CYS A 261 0.45 5.78 -11.42
CA CYS A 261 0.03 7.05 -12.04
C CYS A 261 0.38 7.08 -13.53
N LYS A 262 1.59 6.64 -13.88
CA LYS A 262 2.05 6.52 -15.28
C LYS A 262 1.18 5.53 -16.05
N GLY A 263 0.89 4.37 -15.48
CA GLY A 263 -0.01 3.37 -16.08
C GLY A 263 -1.45 3.84 -16.26
N MET A 264 -1.88 4.86 -15.50
CA MET A 264 -3.19 5.52 -15.66
C MET A 264 -3.16 6.73 -16.59
N ASN A 265 -2.01 7.09 -17.17
CA ASN A 265 -1.80 8.35 -17.89
C ASN A 265 -2.26 9.59 -17.10
N ARG A 266 -2.01 9.61 -15.78
CA ARG A 266 -2.35 10.74 -14.90
C ARG A 266 -1.11 11.24 -14.18
N SER A 267 -0.98 12.56 -14.02
CA SER A 267 0.11 13.13 -13.23
C SER A 267 -0.10 12.83 -11.74
N PHE A 268 0.98 12.43 -11.06
CA PHE A 268 0.97 12.12 -9.61
C PHE A 268 0.42 13.29 -8.77
N ILE A 269 0.76 14.53 -9.16
CA ILE A 269 0.27 15.76 -8.53
C ILE A 269 -1.24 15.91 -8.71
N SER A 270 -1.78 15.61 -9.90
CA SER A 270 -3.23 15.67 -10.18
C SER A 270 -4.01 14.69 -9.30
N VAL A 271 -3.50 13.48 -9.09
CA VAL A 271 -4.12 12.47 -8.22
C VAL A 271 -4.13 12.93 -6.75
N ILE A 272 -3.00 13.43 -6.23
CA ILE A 272 -2.89 13.87 -4.82
C ILE A 272 -3.72 15.12 -4.54
N LEU A 273 -3.73 16.09 -5.45
CA LEU A 273 -4.51 17.31 -5.28
C LEU A 273 -6.01 17.09 -5.51
N GLY A 274 -6.44 15.86 -5.86
CA GLY A 274 -7.83 15.53 -6.14
C GLY A 274 -8.37 16.36 -7.31
N GLY A 275 -7.55 16.58 -8.34
CA GLY A 275 -7.96 17.19 -9.60
C GLY A 275 -8.68 16.17 -10.46
N PHE A 276 -9.96 16.41 -10.77
CA PHE A 276 -10.67 15.65 -11.78
C PHE A 276 -10.39 16.30 -13.14
N GLY A 277 -9.59 15.64 -13.97
CA GLY A 277 -9.15 16.13 -15.27
C GLY A 277 -7.74 15.63 -15.58
N GLY A 278 -7.64 14.65 -16.47
CA GLY A 278 -6.34 14.32 -17.07
C GLY A 278 -5.79 15.53 -17.83
N GLU A 279 -4.47 15.64 -17.89
CA GLU A 279 -3.79 16.64 -18.75
C GLU A 279 -4.05 16.35 -20.24
N THR A 280 -4.42 15.12 -20.57
CA THR A 280 -5.05 14.74 -21.82
C THR A 280 -6.56 14.83 -21.66
N ALA A 281 -7.16 15.87 -22.24
CA ALA A 281 -8.57 15.81 -22.60
C ALA A 281 -8.79 14.50 -23.37
N ALA A 282 -9.76 13.67 -22.94
CA ALA A 282 -10.23 12.59 -23.79
C ALA A 282 -10.48 13.20 -25.17
N ALA A 283 -9.99 12.53 -26.23
CA ALA A 283 -10.35 12.91 -27.59
C ALA A 283 -11.86 13.14 -27.58
N ALA A 284 -12.29 14.35 -27.93
CA ALA A 284 -13.71 14.68 -28.00
C ALA A 284 -14.36 13.56 -28.79
N ASP A 285 -15.45 12.99 -28.24
CA ASP A 285 -16.28 12.03 -28.95
C ASP A 285 -16.47 12.57 -30.37
N ASP A 286 -15.98 11.82 -31.37
CA ASP A 286 -16.01 12.28 -32.76
C ASP A 286 -17.46 12.38 -33.27
N GLY A 287 -18.43 12.00 -32.43
CA GLY A 287 -19.86 12.01 -32.70
C GLY A 287 -20.24 10.93 -33.69
N ILE A 288 -19.31 10.03 -34.05
CA ILE A 288 -19.53 8.96 -35.01
C ILE A 288 -20.02 7.75 -34.24
N GLU A 289 -21.34 7.54 -34.24
CA GLU A 289 -21.92 6.25 -33.84
C GLU A 289 -21.42 5.15 -34.79
N ARG A 290 -20.38 4.43 -34.37
CA ARG A 290 -19.93 3.22 -35.05
C ARG A 290 -20.89 2.09 -34.75
N THR A 291 -21.31 1.36 -35.78
CA THR A 291 -22.19 0.21 -35.61
C THR A 291 -21.43 -0.93 -34.94
N VAL A 292 -21.88 -1.33 -33.75
CA VAL A 292 -21.33 -2.50 -33.04
C VAL A 292 -22.08 -3.75 -33.50
N LYS A 293 -21.35 -4.79 -33.89
CA LYS A 293 -21.95 -6.10 -34.18
C LYS A 293 -22.20 -6.84 -32.87
N GLN A 294 -23.46 -7.10 -32.56
CA GLN A 294 -23.85 -7.93 -31.43
C GLN A 294 -23.99 -9.39 -31.89
N GLY A 295 -23.46 -10.32 -31.12
CA GLY A 295 -23.52 -11.76 -31.37
C GLY A 295 -23.88 -12.52 -30.11
N SER A 296 -24.23 -13.80 -30.25
CA SER A 296 -24.52 -14.68 -29.12
C SER A 296 -23.23 -15.23 -28.49
N ALA A 297 -23.35 -15.81 -27.29
CA ALA A 297 -22.22 -16.48 -26.65
C ALA A 297 -21.74 -17.69 -27.48
N ASP A 298 -22.65 -18.36 -28.19
CA ASP A 298 -22.33 -19.50 -29.06
C ASP A 298 -21.49 -19.07 -30.27
N ASP A 299 -21.80 -17.90 -30.86
CA ASP A 299 -21.01 -17.34 -31.96
C ASP A 299 -19.59 -16.97 -31.51
N ALA A 300 -19.48 -16.37 -30.31
CA ALA A 300 -18.18 -16.04 -29.72
C ALA A 300 -17.35 -17.30 -29.41
N ALA A 301 -17.99 -18.34 -28.88
CA ALA A 301 -17.35 -19.63 -28.64
C ALA A 301 -16.85 -20.26 -29.95
N TYR A 302 -17.66 -20.25 -31.00
CA TYR A 302 -17.27 -20.75 -32.31
C TYR A 302 -16.08 -19.99 -32.90
N LEU A 303 -16.08 -18.66 -32.83
CA LEU A 303 -14.97 -17.82 -33.28
C LEU A 303 -13.68 -18.12 -32.53
N MET A 304 -13.74 -18.21 -31.19
CA MET A 304 -12.56 -18.48 -30.36
C MET A 304 -12.03 -19.90 -30.55
N MET A 305 -12.90 -20.90 -30.76
CA MET A 305 -12.49 -22.31 -30.93
C MET A 305 -11.80 -22.56 -32.28
N ASN A 306 -12.05 -21.70 -33.27
CA ASN A 306 -11.39 -21.75 -34.58
C ASN A 306 -10.24 -20.74 -34.73
N ALA A 307 -9.93 -19.96 -33.69
CA ALA A 307 -8.78 -19.07 -33.66
C ALA A 307 -7.49 -19.87 -33.48
N GLN A 308 -6.38 -19.37 -34.02
CA GLN A 308 -5.05 -19.88 -33.67
C GLN A 308 -4.58 -19.25 -32.36
N LYS A 309 -4.90 -17.97 -32.13
CA LYS A 309 -4.44 -17.21 -30.98
C LYS A 309 -5.53 -16.32 -30.39
N VAL A 310 -5.76 -16.48 -29.09
CA VAL A 310 -6.72 -15.70 -28.30
C VAL A 310 -5.99 -14.97 -27.17
N ILE A 311 -6.12 -13.65 -27.14
CA ILE A 311 -5.62 -12.82 -26.05
C ILE A 311 -6.79 -12.41 -25.15
N ILE A 312 -6.73 -12.80 -23.88
CA ILE A 312 -7.74 -12.47 -22.87
C ILE A 312 -7.29 -11.21 -22.13
N VAL A 313 -8.16 -10.21 -22.05
CA VAL A 313 -7.93 -8.93 -21.35
C VAL A 313 -8.89 -8.83 -20.16
N PRO A 314 -8.49 -9.32 -18.97
CA PRO A 314 -9.35 -9.29 -17.78
C PRO A 314 -9.30 -7.94 -17.09
N GLY A 315 -10.43 -7.54 -16.50
CA GLY A 315 -10.51 -6.36 -15.65
C GLY A 315 -11.35 -6.53 -14.40
N TYR A 316 -11.66 -5.41 -13.75
CA TYR A 316 -12.33 -5.43 -12.45
C TYR A 316 -13.74 -6.03 -12.50
N GLY A 317 -14.46 -5.92 -13.62
CA GLY A 317 -15.77 -6.53 -13.81
C GLY A 317 -15.73 -8.06 -13.68
N MET A 318 -14.66 -8.71 -14.15
CA MET A 318 -14.44 -10.15 -13.95
C MET A 318 -14.34 -10.49 -12.45
N ALA A 319 -13.59 -9.68 -11.69
CA ALA A 319 -13.40 -9.88 -10.26
C ALA A 319 -14.72 -9.71 -9.48
N VAL A 320 -15.50 -8.68 -9.81
CA VAL A 320 -16.82 -8.45 -9.18
C VAL A 320 -17.78 -9.60 -9.48
N ALA A 321 -17.76 -10.14 -10.70
CA ALA A 321 -18.58 -11.26 -11.10
C ALA A 321 -18.06 -12.63 -10.61
N GLN A 322 -16.89 -12.69 -9.96
CA GLN A 322 -16.23 -13.94 -9.56
C GLN A 322 -16.01 -14.92 -10.74
N ALA A 323 -15.74 -14.37 -11.93
CA ALA A 323 -15.69 -15.13 -13.18
C ALA A 323 -14.32 -15.78 -13.47
N GLN A 324 -13.31 -15.60 -12.61
CA GLN A 324 -11.94 -16.07 -12.85
C GLN A 324 -11.85 -17.61 -13.04
N HIS A 325 -12.66 -18.39 -12.32
CA HIS A 325 -12.67 -19.85 -12.46
C HIS A 325 -13.33 -20.30 -13.77
N ALA A 326 -14.44 -19.65 -14.16
CA ALA A 326 -15.11 -19.93 -15.42
C ALA A 326 -14.23 -19.52 -16.61
N LEU A 327 -13.51 -18.40 -16.50
CA LEU A 327 -12.54 -17.95 -17.48
C LEU A 327 -11.40 -18.96 -17.65
N ARG A 328 -10.88 -19.51 -16.53
CA ARG A 328 -9.87 -20.57 -16.57
C ARG A 328 -10.39 -21.81 -17.29
N GLU A 329 -11.60 -22.27 -16.96
CA GLU A 329 -12.19 -23.46 -17.57
C GLU A 329 -12.39 -23.27 -19.09
N MET A 330 -12.83 -22.08 -19.50
CA MET A 330 -12.94 -21.71 -20.91
C MET A 330 -11.58 -21.75 -21.61
N ALA A 331 -10.55 -21.14 -21.01
CA ALA A 331 -9.20 -21.14 -21.56
C ALA A 331 -8.62 -22.56 -21.69
N ASP A 332 -8.88 -23.44 -20.72
CA ASP A 332 -8.45 -24.84 -20.78
C ASP A 332 -9.14 -25.62 -21.90
N LYS A 333 -10.44 -25.36 -22.15
CA LYS A 333 -11.16 -25.93 -23.31
C LYS A 333 -10.61 -25.42 -24.64
N LEU A 334 -10.26 -24.14 -24.74
CA LEU A 334 -9.64 -23.58 -25.94
C LEU A 334 -8.27 -24.22 -26.20
N LYS A 335 -7.42 -24.32 -25.18
CA LYS A 335 -6.11 -24.98 -25.29
C LYS A 335 -6.22 -26.46 -25.67
N ALA A 336 -7.23 -27.17 -25.17
CA ALA A 336 -7.50 -28.55 -25.58
C ALA A 336 -7.83 -28.69 -27.08
N ASN A 337 -8.29 -27.61 -27.73
CA ASN A 337 -8.54 -27.54 -29.16
C ASN A 337 -7.35 -26.95 -29.95
N GLY A 338 -6.18 -26.81 -29.32
CA GLY A 338 -4.96 -26.33 -29.97
C GLY A 338 -4.85 -24.81 -30.09
N VAL A 339 -5.74 -24.04 -29.45
CA VAL A 339 -5.69 -22.58 -29.47
C VAL A 339 -4.62 -22.07 -28.49
N GLU A 340 -3.76 -21.16 -28.94
CA GLU A 340 -2.82 -20.44 -28.07
C GLU A 340 -3.59 -19.39 -27.26
N VAL A 341 -3.58 -19.52 -25.93
CA VAL A 341 -4.27 -18.58 -25.03
C VAL A 341 -3.26 -17.83 -24.18
N LYS A 342 -3.32 -16.50 -24.22
CA LYS A 342 -2.50 -15.61 -23.39
C LYS A 342 -3.38 -14.62 -22.64
N TYR A 343 -2.96 -14.21 -21.44
CA TYR A 343 -3.61 -13.19 -20.63
C TYR A 343 -2.79 -11.91 -20.68
N ALA A 344 -3.41 -10.81 -21.11
CA ALA A 344 -2.80 -9.49 -21.15
C ALA A 344 -3.28 -8.65 -19.96
N ILE A 345 -2.38 -8.36 -19.02
CA ILE A 345 -2.72 -7.61 -17.80
C ILE A 345 -2.35 -6.14 -17.96
N HIS A 346 -3.35 -5.28 -17.86
CA HIS A 346 -3.09 -3.84 -17.77
C HIS A 346 -2.58 -3.48 -16.36
N PRO A 347 -1.55 -2.62 -16.20
CA PRO A 347 -0.91 -2.35 -14.91
C PRO A 347 -1.84 -1.84 -13.80
N VAL A 348 -2.96 -1.22 -14.18
CA VAL A 348 -3.98 -0.69 -13.26
C VAL A 348 -5.32 -1.43 -13.33
N ALA A 349 -5.35 -2.62 -13.93
CA ALA A 349 -6.55 -3.45 -13.93
C ALA A 349 -6.90 -3.88 -12.49
N GLY A 350 -8.10 -3.51 -12.04
CA GLY A 350 -8.61 -3.87 -10.72
C GLY A 350 -8.66 -2.71 -9.73
N ARG A 351 -8.32 -3.02 -8.47
CA ARG A 351 -8.40 -2.11 -7.31
C ARG A 351 -7.14 -2.12 -6.43
N MET A 352 -6.10 -2.81 -6.85
CA MET A 352 -4.75 -2.77 -6.27
C MET A 352 -3.75 -3.18 -7.35
N PRO A 353 -2.47 -2.79 -7.24
CA PRO A 353 -1.42 -3.31 -8.10
C PRO A 353 -1.40 -4.84 -8.09
N GLY A 354 -1.35 -5.44 -9.28
CA GLY A 354 -1.33 -6.90 -9.44
C GLY A 354 -2.62 -7.62 -9.02
N HIS A 355 -3.75 -6.91 -8.87
CA HIS A 355 -5.03 -7.54 -8.45
C HIS A 355 -5.41 -8.68 -9.40
N MET A 356 -5.30 -8.48 -10.71
CA MET A 356 -5.64 -9.52 -11.69
C MET A 356 -4.69 -10.72 -11.60
N ASN A 357 -3.38 -10.50 -11.44
CA ASN A 357 -2.39 -11.57 -11.32
C ASN A 357 -2.73 -12.48 -10.13
N VAL A 358 -3.14 -11.89 -9.00
CA VAL A 358 -3.52 -12.63 -7.80
C VAL A 358 -4.79 -13.47 -8.01
N LEU A 359 -5.81 -12.92 -8.66
CA LEU A 359 -7.06 -13.65 -8.93
C LEU A 359 -6.89 -14.75 -9.96
N LEU A 360 -6.06 -14.53 -10.99
CA LEU A 360 -5.73 -15.57 -11.96
C LEU A 360 -4.89 -16.68 -11.33
N ALA A 361 -3.98 -16.34 -10.42
CA ALA A 361 -3.24 -17.32 -9.63
C ALA A 361 -4.16 -18.13 -8.71
N GLU A 362 -5.15 -17.50 -8.08
CA GLU A 362 -6.20 -18.19 -7.30
C GLU A 362 -7.01 -19.17 -8.18
N ALA A 363 -7.26 -18.79 -9.43
CA ALA A 363 -7.87 -19.67 -10.43
C ALA A 363 -6.90 -20.72 -11.02
N ASN A 364 -5.65 -20.81 -10.53
CA ASN A 364 -4.59 -21.69 -11.02
C ASN A 364 -4.23 -21.50 -12.50
N VAL A 365 -4.25 -20.25 -12.98
CA VAL A 365 -3.69 -19.90 -14.29
C VAL A 365 -2.15 -19.96 -14.20
N PRO A 366 -1.46 -20.69 -15.09
CA PRO A 366 0.00 -20.71 -15.18
C PRO A 366 0.58 -19.32 -15.45
N TYR A 367 1.64 -18.96 -14.74
CA TYR A 367 2.26 -17.64 -14.82
C TYR A 367 2.90 -17.35 -16.18
N ASP A 368 3.31 -18.38 -16.92
CA ASP A 368 3.85 -18.30 -18.27
C ASP A 368 2.77 -17.95 -19.32
N GLU A 369 1.49 -18.06 -18.96
CA GLU A 369 0.37 -17.61 -19.79
C GLU A 369 -0.01 -16.14 -19.49
N VAL A 370 0.56 -15.52 -18.45
CA VAL A 370 0.18 -14.17 -17.96
C VAL A 370 1.28 -13.16 -18.27
N PHE A 371 0.94 -12.16 -19.08
CA PHE A 371 1.88 -11.18 -19.59
C PHE A 371 1.50 -9.76 -19.17
N GLU A 372 2.53 -8.97 -18.89
CA GLU A 372 2.39 -7.53 -18.64
C GLU A 372 2.28 -6.77 -19.98
N LEU A 373 1.77 -5.54 -19.92
CA LEU A 373 1.47 -4.71 -21.10
C LEU A 373 2.64 -4.58 -22.08
N GLU A 374 3.86 -4.38 -21.60
CA GLU A 374 5.04 -4.16 -22.45
C GLU A 374 5.44 -5.41 -23.23
N ASP A 375 5.18 -6.59 -22.67
CA ASP A 375 5.58 -7.87 -23.24
C ASP A 375 4.59 -8.37 -24.31
N ILE A 376 3.28 -8.09 -24.13
CA ILE A 376 2.23 -8.64 -24.99
C ILE A 376 1.69 -7.67 -26.05
N ASN A 377 1.95 -6.37 -25.93
CA ASN A 377 1.38 -5.36 -26.84
C ASN A 377 1.69 -5.62 -28.32
N SER A 378 2.91 -6.08 -28.64
CA SER A 378 3.32 -6.38 -30.02
C SER A 378 2.59 -7.60 -30.60
N GLU A 379 2.07 -8.48 -29.75
CA GLU A 379 1.40 -9.71 -30.15
C GLU A 379 -0.06 -9.52 -30.56
N PHE A 380 -0.70 -8.40 -30.19
CA PHE A 380 -2.10 -8.11 -30.56
C PHE A 380 -2.31 -8.05 -32.08
N ALA A 381 -1.30 -7.61 -32.85
CA ALA A 381 -1.38 -7.58 -34.31
C ALA A 381 -1.45 -8.98 -34.95
N GLN A 382 -1.09 -10.01 -34.19
CA GLN A 382 -1.08 -11.42 -34.63
C GLN A 382 -2.17 -12.25 -33.92
N ALA A 383 -2.98 -11.63 -33.06
CA ALA A 383 -4.07 -12.32 -32.38
C ALA A 383 -5.32 -12.34 -33.28
N ASP A 384 -5.96 -13.49 -33.38
CA ASP A 384 -7.22 -13.62 -34.14
C ASP A 384 -8.40 -13.04 -33.35
N VAL A 385 -8.38 -13.22 -32.02
CA VAL A 385 -9.44 -12.74 -31.12
C VAL A 385 -8.84 -12.11 -29.87
N ALA A 386 -9.32 -10.91 -29.53
CA ALA A 386 -9.10 -10.29 -28.23
C ALA A 386 -10.40 -10.39 -27.39
N TYR A 387 -10.37 -11.19 -26.33
CA TYR A 387 -11.51 -11.38 -25.43
C TYR A 387 -11.40 -10.43 -24.22
N VAL A 388 -12.14 -9.32 -24.27
CA VAL A 388 -12.15 -8.31 -23.21
C VAL A 388 -13.26 -8.62 -22.20
N ILE A 389 -12.90 -8.87 -20.93
CA ILE A 389 -13.85 -9.25 -19.88
C ILE A 389 -13.80 -8.28 -18.69
N GLY A 390 -14.76 -7.35 -18.66
CA GLY A 390 -14.95 -6.42 -17.55
C GLY A 390 -13.77 -5.47 -17.32
N ALA A 391 -13.07 -5.07 -18.39
CA ALA A 391 -11.92 -4.17 -18.39
C ALA A 391 -12.30 -2.69 -18.55
#